data_AF-M0AJS4-F1
#
_entry.id   AF-M0AJS4-F1
#
_cell.length_a   1.000
_cell.length_b   1.000
_cell.length_c   1.000
_cell.angle_alpha   90.00
_cell.angle_beta   90.00
_cell.angle_gamma   90.00
#
_symmetry.space_group_name_H-M   'P 1'
#
loop_
_entity.id
_entity.type
_entity.pdbx_description
1 polymer ?
#
loop_
_entity_poly.entity_id
_entity_poly.type
_entity_poly.pdbx_seq_one_letter_code
_entity_poly.pdbx_strand_id
1 'polypeptide(L)'
;MNWEPAVVFGLFVVACGLAASRARTEDWTVRRTIGVTVFLAGAAGGLFLDGLGTVSSTLSPWTEPVAAGVMLVGFVVAWTNADRSRTD
;
A
#
# COMPACT_ATOMS: atom_id res chain seq x y z
N MET A 1 13.10 -13.87 20.39
CA MET A 1 13.28 -12.70 19.49
C MET A 1 12.15 -12.75 18.49
N ASN A 2 11.27 -11.76 18.49
CA ASN A 2 10.05 -11.78 17.67
C ASN A 2 10.49 -11.49 16.23
N TRP A 3 10.60 -12.55 15.43
CA TRP A 3 11.11 -12.50 14.05
C TRP A 3 10.03 -12.08 13.05
N GLU A 4 8.76 -12.15 13.47
CA GLU A 4 7.59 -11.78 12.66
C GLU A 4 7.68 -10.36 12.07
N PRO A 5 7.97 -9.28 12.85
CA PRO A 5 8.06 -7.93 12.29
C PRO A 5 9.20 -7.78 11.27
N ALA A 6 10.32 -8.51 11.46
CA ALA A 6 11.42 -8.50 10.51
C ALA A 6 11.02 -9.15 9.16
N VAL A 7 10.25 -10.24 9.21
CA VAL A 7 9.73 -10.91 8.01
C VAL A 7 8.70 -10.04 7.29
N VAL A 8 7.77 -9.42 8.03
CA VAL A 8 6.77 -8.51 7.46
C VAL A 8 7.44 -7.30 6.81
N PHE A 9 8.44 -6.71 7.47
CA PHE A 9 9.22 -5.61 6.91
C PHE A 9 9.97 -6.01 5.64
N GLY A 10 10.62 -7.19 5.65
CA GLY A 10 11.30 -7.71 4.46
C GLY A 10 10.34 -7.91 3.28
N LEU A 11 9.18 -8.53 3.50
CA LEU A 11 8.14 -8.71 2.48
C LEU A 11 7.63 -7.37 1.94
N PHE A 12 7.43 -6.39 2.82
CA PHE A 12 6.98 -5.05 2.41
C PHE A 12 8.02 -4.36 1.52
N VAL A 13 9.31 -4.42 1.87
CA VAL A 13 10.39 -3.86 1.04
C VAL A 13 10.45 -4.54 -0.33
N VAL A 14 10.29 -5.86 -0.38
CA VAL A 14 10.24 -6.61 -1.64
C VAL A 14 9.04 -6.16 -2.48
N ALA A 15 7.86 -6.01 -1.89
CA ALA A 15 6.66 -5.53 -2.58
C ALA A 15 6.85 -4.12 -3.17
N CYS A 16 7.45 -3.19 -2.41
CA CYS A 16 7.81 -1.85 -2.88
C CYS A 16 8.79 -1.91 -4.06
N GLY A 17 9.83 -2.74 -3.96
CA GLY A 17 10.81 -2.92 -5.04
C GLY A 17 10.17 -3.50 -6.30
N LEU A 18 9.26 -4.45 -6.15
CA LEU A 18 8.54 -5.07 -7.26
C LEU A 18 7.58 -4.08 -7.94
N ALA A 19 6.89 -3.25 -7.15
CA ALA A 19 6.07 -2.16 -7.66
C ALA A 19 6.90 -1.11 -8.42
N ALA A 20 8.05 -0.70 -7.88
CA ALA A 20 8.94 0.24 -8.55
C ALA A 20 9.56 -0.35 -9.84
N SER A 21 9.93 -1.63 -9.82
CA SER A 21 10.41 -2.36 -10.98
C SER A 21 9.35 -2.43 -12.07
N ARG A 22 8.14 -2.87 -11.73
CA ARG A 22 6.98 -2.95 -12.64
C ARG A 22 6.60 -1.58 -13.20
N ALA A 23 6.65 -0.53 -12.38
CA ALA A 23 6.37 0.83 -12.83
C ALA A 23 7.33 1.29 -13.94
N ARG A 24 8.59 0.84 -13.90
CA ARG A 24 9.59 1.15 -14.93
C ARG A 24 9.52 0.23 -16.14
N THR A 25 9.23 -1.05 -15.95
CA THR A 25 9.22 -2.03 -17.07
C THR A 25 7.93 -2.03 -17.86
N GLU A 26 6.79 -1.65 -17.25
CA GLU A 26 5.46 -1.71 -17.86
C GLU A 26 4.90 -0.32 -18.20
N ASP A 27 5.73 0.73 -18.17
CA ASP A 27 5.35 2.12 -18.49
C ASP A 27 4.03 2.52 -17.81
N TRP A 28 4.00 2.41 -16.48
CA TRP A 28 2.78 2.66 -15.74
C TRP A 28 2.29 4.09 -15.97
N THR A 29 1.00 4.22 -16.24
CA THR A 29 0.36 5.54 -16.26
C THR A 29 0.58 6.22 -14.92
N VAL A 30 0.75 7.56 -14.93
CA VAL A 30 0.95 8.38 -13.72
C VAL A 30 -0.09 8.05 -12.64
N ARG A 31 -1.32 7.75 -13.06
CA ARG A 31 -2.42 7.35 -12.17
C ARG A 31 -2.20 6.00 -11.48
N ARG A 32 -1.70 4.99 -12.19
CA ARG A 32 -1.37 3.67 -11.64
C ARG A 32 -0.22 3.77 -10.63
N THR A 33 0.80 4.56 -10.95
CA THR A 33 1.91 4.85 -10.03
C THR A 33 1.42 5.52 -8.74
N ILE A 34 0.57 6.55 -8.85
CA ILE A 34 -0.01 7.23 -7.68
C ILE A 34 -0.87 6.26 -6.87
N GLY A 35 -1.76 5.49 -7.52
CA GLY A 35 -2.64 4.52 -6.85
C GLY A 35 -1.87 3.45 -6.06
N VAL A 36 -0.83 2.87 -6.67
CA VAL A 36 0.04 1.89 -6.00
C VAL A 36 0.88 2.52 -4.89
N THR A 37 1.32 3.77 -5.06
CA THR A 37 2.06 4.49 -4.00
C THR A 37 1.16 4.75 -2.78
N VAL A 38 -0.09 5.19 -3.01
CA VAL A 38 -1.08 5.39 -1.95
C VAL A 38 -1.45 4.07 -1.28
N PHE A 39 -1.58 2.99 -2.06
CA PHE A 39 -1.80 1.64 -1.52
C PHE A 39 -0.66 1.20 -0.61
N LEU A 40 0.59 1.33 -1.06
CA LEU A 40 1.78 0.98 -0.28
C LEU A 40 1.92 1.85 0.98
N ALA A 41 1.56 3.13 0.90
CA ALA A 41 1.53 4.02 2.07
C ALA A 41 0.48 3.58 3.10
N GLY A 42 -0.73 3.20 2.65
CA GLY A 42 -1.78 2.64 3.51
C GLY A 42 -1.35 1.30 4.13
N ALA A 43 -0.70 0.44 3.35
CA ALA A 43 -0.13 -0.82 3.82
C ALA A 43 0.95 -0.61 4.87
N ALA A 44 1.86 0.36 4.66
CA ALA A 44 2.87 0.72 5.65
C ALA A 44 2.22 1.23 6.95
N GLY A 45 1.17 2.05 6.81
CA GLY A 45 0.35 2.49 7.94
C GLY A 45 -0.20 1.29 8.72
N GLY A 46 -0.96 0.42 8.07
CA GLY A 46 -1.60 -0.73 8.74
C GLY A 46 -0.60 -1.74 9.33
N LEU A 47 0.53 -1.98 8.67
CA LEU A 47 1.52 -2.96 9.13
C LEU A 47 2.45 -2.46 10.24
N PHE A 48 2.72 -1.15 10.28
CA PHE A 48 3.77 -0.61 11.15
C PHE A 48 3.30 0.47 12.13
N LEU A 49 2.08 1.03 12.00
CA LEU A 49 1.60 2.06 12.95
C LEU A 49 1.48 1.55 14.38
N ASP A 50 1.00 0.32 14.58
CA ASP A 50 0.91 -0.28 15.91
C ASP A 50 2.28 -0.56 16.55
N GLY A 51 3.33 -0.69 15.73
CA GLY A 51 4.70 -0.97 16.19
C GLY A 51 5.57 0.27 16.38
N LEU A 52 5.26 1.41 15.74
CA LEU A 52 6.13 2.59 15.66
C LEU A 52 5.82 3.70 16.67
N GLY A 53 4.71 3.64 17.39
CA GLY A 53 4.43 4.64 18.41
C GLY A 53 3.27 4.27 19.31
N THR A 54 3.29 4.82 20.53
CA THR A 54 2.16 4.91 21.45
C THR A 54 1.01 5.64 20.76
N VAL A 55 0.29 4.95 19.88
CA VAL A 55 -0.98 5.43 19.34
C VAL A 55 -1.91 5.55 20.54
N SER A 56 -2.24 6.79 20.89
CA SER A 56 -3.12 7.09 22.02
C SER A 56 -4.36 6.19 21.95
N SER A 57 -4.73 5.53 23.05
CA SER A 57 -5.68 4.41 23.08
C SER A 57 -7.02 4.67 22.38
N THR A 58 -7.38 5.94 22.22
CA THR A 58 -8.57 6.41 21.49
C THR A 58 -8.49 6.22 19.97
N LEU A 59 -7.30 6.26 19.37
CA LEU A 59 -7.06 6.17 17.92
C LEU A 59 -6.70 4.75 17.47
N SER A 60 -6.22 3.89 18.37
CA SER A 60 -5.87 2.50 18.10
C SER A 60 -6.95 1.73 17.32
N PRO A 61 -8.25 1.73 17.71
CA PRO A 61 -9.27 0.98 16.96
C PRO A 61 -9.63 1.57 15.58
N TRP A 62 -9.21 2.82 15.31
CA TRP A 62 -9.47 3.47 14.02
C TRP A 62 -8.32 3.30 13.02
N THR A 63 -7.13 2.88 13.46
CA THR A 63 -5.96 2.73 12.58
C THR A 63 -6.17 1.65 11.53
N GLU A 64 -6.66 0.48 11.91
CA GLU A 64 -6.98 -0.62 10.99
C GLU A 64 -8.00 -0.23 9.90
N PRO A 65 -9.20 0.27 10.23
CA PRO A 65 -10.19 0.64 9.20
C PRO A 65 -9.73 1.82 8.33
N VAL A 66 -8.98 2.77 8.87
CA VAL A 66 -8.41 3.87 8.08
C VAL A 66 -7.34 3.35 7.12
N ALA A 67 -6.43 2.48 7.57
CA ALA A 67 -5.43 1.85 6.71
C ALA A 67 -6.09 1.01 5.60
N ALA A 68 -7.11 0.23 5.94
CA ALA A 68 -7.90 -0.52 4.97
C ALA A 68 -8.60 0.40 3.96
N GLY A 69 -9.14 1.54 4.41
CA GLY A 69 -9.73 2.56 3.55
C GLY A 69 -8.72 3.16 2.56
N VAL A 70 -7.52 3.51 3.03
CA VAL A 70 -6.44 4.04 2.19
C VAL A 70 -5.97 3.00 1.17
N MET A 71 -5.84 1.73 1.57
CA MET A 71 -5.55 0.63 0.66
C MET A 71 -6.65 0.48 -0.41
N LEU A 72 -7.93 0.52 -0.02
CA LEU A 72 -9.04 0.38 -0.94
C LEU A 72 -9.09 1.54 -1.94
N VAL A 73 -8.88 2.78 -1.50
CA VAL A 73 -8.78 3.95 -2.39
C VAL A 73 -7.60 3.80 -3.36
N GLY A 74 -6.42 3.44 -2.87
CA GLY A 74 -5.25 3.20 -3.71
C GLY A 74 -5.48 2.11 -4.77
N PHE A 75 -6.14 1.02 -4.37
CA PHE A 75 -6.53 -0.07 -5.26
C PHE A 75 -7.52 0.39 -6.33
N VAL A 76 -8.59 1.08 -5.93
CA VAL A 76 -9.61 1.62 -6.86
C VAL A 76 -8.97 2.59 -7.85
N VAL A 77 -8.09 3.49 -7.40
CA VAL A 77 -7.39 4.44 -8.28
C VAL A 77 -6.45 3.72 -9.25
N ALA A 78 -5.78 2.66 -8.80
CA ALA A 78 -4.92 1.86 -9.67
C ALA A 78 -5.72 1.07 -10.73
N TRP A 79 -6.97 0.66 -10.43
CA TRP A 79 -7.73 -0.27 -11.26
C TRP A 79 -8.85 0.34 -12.11
N THR A 80 -9.41 1.50 -11.74
CA THR A 80 -10.64 2.05 -12.35
C THR A 80 -10.54 2.42 -13.84
N ASN A 81 -9.39 2.31 -14.50
CA ASN A 81 -9.30 2.46 -15.97
C ASN A 81 -8.33 1.48 -16.65
N ALA A 82 -7.88 0.41 -15.97
CA ALA A 82 -7.10 -0.64 -16.66
C ALA A 82 -7.91 -1.33 -17.77
N ASP A 83 -9.24 -1.30 -17.70
CA ASP A 83 -10.13 -1.89 -18.71
C ASP A 83 -10.51 -0.95 -19.87
N ARG A 84 -10.32 0.37 -19.74
CA ARG A 84 -10.82 1.32 -20.75
C ARG A 84 -9.95 1.41 -22.00
N SER A 85 -8.73 0.88 -21.96
CA SER A 85 -7.79 0.83 -23.09
C SER A 85 -7.85 -0.47 -23.89
N ARG A 86 -8.85 -1.34 -23.65
CA ARG A 86 -9.05 -2.58 -24.42
C ARG A 86 -10.26 -2.55 -25.37
N THR A 87 -10.91 -1.40 -25.50
CA THR A 87 -12.15 -1.23 -26.29
C THR A 87 -12.07 -0.20 -27.40
N ASP A 88 -10.89 0.25 -27.81
CA ASP A 88 -10.69 1.02 -29.05
C ASP A 88 -9.72 0.29 -29.99
#